data_AF-A0A7J8X3Q6-F1
#
_entry.id   AF-A0A7J8X3Q6-F1
#
_cell.length_a   1.000
_cell.length_b   1.000
_cell.length_c   1.000
_cell.angle_alpha   90.00
_cell.angle_beta   90.00
_cell.angle_gamma   90.00
#
_symmetry.space_group_name_H-M   'P 1'
#
loop_
_entity.id
_entity.type
_entity.pdbx_description
1 polymer ?
#
loop_
_entity_poly.entity_id
_entity_poly.type
_entity_poly.pdbx_seq_one_letter_code
_entity_poly.pdbx_strand_id
1 'polypeptide(L)'
;MMELGPFRVEKDGKTLHRNEYAWNKELRNRIRLSIPARKIISIPLTVLPIIKEVMDSGIRVWIYNGDTDGALPLLCSKYAINKLGMRIKTAWYPWYIHGKRSWTFCSQLPASLGPGALLVLPKRKASAICTKGNQIGNLNRLIESRKSPHPESWALLNDQEDSHNSPVYVGSQKGMMQSDKINALPGQPEGVDFDQYAGYVTVDPIADRALFYYFVESPQNSSDKPLVLWLNGGPGCSSLGYGAMLELGPFRVNKDGKTLYRNEYAWNKVANVIFLESPAGVGFSYSNDSSDYTKVGDKRTTKDSYVFLINWLERFPQYKRRDFFITGESYAGHYVPQLAYYILSRNKNTNQTVINLKGIAIGNAWIDDAICMKGMFDYLWTHALNSDETNEGINKYCNFVSEDSVSKKGDGDDNTIQCGKYLSQGFREMGFIDLYDIYAPQCNLSAIKPGSNGNIMNFDPCSGFHVESYLNLAKVQAAFHAKATKWSGCSSVGWTDSPMSVLPEIRNLSREIRVWIYSGDTDGRVPVTSSRYAIKTLELPVETAWRPWYSNSEVGGYVVGYKGVVFTTVRGAGHTVPSYQPERALTMITSFLHGKLPPDVSPF
;
A
#
# COMPACT_ATOMS: atom_id res chain seq x y z
N MET A 1 -3.52 -7.21 -40.09
CA MET A 1 -2.73 -8.41 -39.76
C MET A 1 -2.32 -8.30 -38.31
N MET A 2 -3.06 -8.95 -37.40
CA MET A 2 -2.59 -9.21 -36.03
C MET A 2 -2.20 -10.69 -36.04
N GLU A 3 -0.92 -10.98 -35.89
CA GLU A 3 -0.46 -12.34 -35.62
C GLU A 3 -1.03 -12.76 -34.27
N LEU A 4 -1.88 -13.78 -34.28
CA LEU A 4 -2.12 -14.58 -33.07
C LEU A 4 -0.74 -15.08 -32.61
N GLY A 5 -0.41 -14.86 -31.33
CA GLY A 5 0.86 -15.27 -30.75
C GLY A 5 1.19 -16.76 -31.00
N PRO A 6 2.46 -17.17 -30.86
CA PRO A 6 2.91 -18.48 -31.29
C PRO A 6 2.23 -19.60 -30.49
N PHE A 7 1.32 -20.36 -31.12
CA PHE A 7 0.79 -21.60 -30.55
C PHE A 7 1.89 -22.66 -30.51
N ARG A 8 2.10 -23.30 -29.36
CA ARG A 8 3.00 -24.45 -29.22
C ARG A 8 2.16 -25.73 -29.21
N VAL A 9 2.39 -26.60 -30.19
CA VAL A 9 1.71 -27.89 -30.33
C VAL A 9 2.70 -28.99 -29.97
N GLU A 10 2.34 -29.85 -29.02
CA GLU A 10 3.11 -31.04 -28.66
C GLU A 10 2.34 -32.30 -29.03
N LYS A 11 3.01 -33.20 -29.75
CA LYS A 11 2.51 -34.55 -30.08
C LYS A 11 3.57 -35.56 -29.64
N ASP A 12 3.17 -36.56 -28.87
CA ASP A 12 4.01 -37.68 -28.43
C ASP A 12 5.33 -37.26 -27.73
N GLY A 13 5.28 -36.20 -26.93
CA GLY A 13 6.43 -35.72 -26.14
C GLY A 13 7.49 -34.96 -26.93
N LYS A 14 7.23 -34.58 -28.19
CA LYS A 14 8.12 -33.73 -28.99
C LYS A 14 7.48 -32.35 -29.24
N THR A 15 8.26 -31.29 -28.97
CA THR A 15 7.91 -29.91 -29.36
C THR A 15 8.06 -29.74 -30.86
N LEU A 16 7.01 -29.27 -31.54
CA LEU A 16 7.10 -28.81 -32.93
C LEU A 16 7.51 -27.32 -32.94
N HIS A 17 8.75 -27.02 -33.33
CA HIS A 17 9.23 -25.64 -33.49
C HIS A 17 8.82 -25.05 -34.84
N ARG A 18 8.64 -23.72 -34.87
CA ARG A 18 8.15 -22.90 -36.01
C ARG A 18 8.97 -23.02 -37.32
N ASN A 19 10.06 -23.80 -37.36
CA ASN A 19 11.02 -23.79 -38.47
C ASN A 19 11.33 -25.15 -39.14
N GLU A 20 10.56 -26.20 -38.91
CA GLU A 20 10.62 -27.36 -39.81
C GLU A 20 9.46 -27.30 -40.81
N TYR A 21 9.83 -27.09 -42.08
CA TYR A 21 8.97 -27.27 -43.24
C TYR A 21 8.27 -28.63 -43.18
N ALA A 22 7.04 -28.64 -42.68
CA ALA A 22 5.88 -29.35 -43.22
C ALA A 22 4.84 -29.45 -42.11
N TRP A 23 3.81 -28.61 -42.18
CA TRP A 23 2.49 -29.10 -41.78
C TRP A 23 2.32 -30.46 -42.45
N ASN A 24 2.24 -31.51 -41.63
CA ASN A 24 2.08 -32.88 -42.08
C ASN A 24 1.01 -32.90 -43.18
N LYS A 25 1.33 -33.49 -44.34
CA LYS A 25 0.44 -33.54 -45.52
C LYS A 25 -0.94 -34.08 -45.14
N GLU A 26 -1.00 -34.92 -44.10
CA GLU A 26 -2.23 -35.42 -43.50
C GLU A 26 -3.03 -34.34 -42.74
N LEU A 27 -2.38 -33.45 -41.99
CA LEU A 27 -3.02 -32.31 -41.29
C LEU A 27 -3.50 -31.25 -42.29
N ARG A 28 -2.72 -30.97 -43.36
CA ARG A 28 -3.18 -30.12 -44.47
C ARG A 28 -4.37 -30.69 -45.22
N ASN A 29 -4.44 -32.02 -45.35
CA ASN A 29 -5.55 -32.68 -46.03
C ASN A 29 -6.80 -32.79 -45.15
N ARG A 30 -6.65 -32.89 -43.82
CA ARG A 30 -7.80 -32.83 -42.87
C ARG A 30 -8.33 -31.41 -42.70
N ILE A 31 -7.45 -30.40 -42.65
CA ILE A 31 -7.82 -28.97 -42.53
C ILE A 31 -8.22 -28.34 -43.88
N ARG A 32 -7.95 -29.01 -45.02
CA ARG A 32 -8.58 -28.69 -46.31
C ARG A 32 -10.06 -29.09 -46.28
N LEU A 33 -10.83 -28.34 -45.52
CA LEU A 33 -12.18 -27.99 -45.94
C LEU A 33 -12.08 -27.43 -47.36
N SER A 34 -12.90 -28.02 -48.22
CA SER A 34 -13.15 -27.73 -49.62
C SER A 34 -13.49 -26.26 -49.88
N ILE A 35 -12.49 -25.38 -49.93
CA ILE A 35 -12.67 -23.99 -50.36
C ILE A 35 -11.81 -23.74 -51.61
N PRO A 36 -12.43 -23.65 -52.80
CA PRO A 36 -11.74 -23.28 -54.04
C PRO A 36 -11.15 -21.87 -53.95
N ALA A 37 -9.95 -21.69 -54.48
CA ALA A 37 -9.14 -20.46 -54.43
C ALA A 37 -9.73 -19.20 -55.11
N ARG A 38 -11.03 -19.18 -55.44
CA ARG A 38 -11.75 -18.00 -55.97
C ARG A 38 -12.79 -17.40 -55.01
N LYS A 39 -12.76 -17.78 -53.73
CA LYS A 39 -13.49 -17.08 -52.66
C LYS A 39 -12.54 -16.81 -51.50
N ILE A 40 -11.84 -15.67 -51.53
CA ILE A 40 -11.43 -15.01 -50.27
C ILE A 40 -12.72 -14.40 -49.71
N ILE A 41 -13.61 -15.25 -49.20
CA ILE A 41 -14.82 -14.84 -48.49
C ILE A 41 -14.64 -15.36 -47.07
N SER A 42 -14.56 -14.40 -46.15
CA SER A 42 -14.45 -14.54 -44.69
C SER A 42 -13.26 -15.35 -44.16
N ILE A 43 -12.28 -14.65 -43.58
CA ILE A 43 -11.54 -15.21 -42.44
C ILE A 43 -12.61 -15.62 -41.41
N PRO A 44 -12.62 -16.85 -40.88
CA PRO A 44 -13.59 -17.24 -39.86
C PRO A 44 -13.57 -16.21 -38.73
N LEU A 45 -14.75 -15.73 -38.32
CA LEU A 45 -14.89 -14.81 -37.18
C LEU A 45 -14.33 -15.39 -35.87
N THR A 46 -14.02 -16.70 -35.82
CA THR A 46 -13.45 -17.38 -34.66
C THR A 46 -12.60 -18.59 -35.06
N VAL A 47 -11.50 -18.82 -34.32
CA VAL A 47 -10.62 -19.99 -34.44
C VAL A 47 -11.02 -21.13 -33.49
N LEU A 48 -12.04 -20.95 -32.65
CA LEU A 48 -12.47 -21.94 -31.66
C LEU A 48 -12.88 -23.30 -32.24
N PRO A 49 -13.59 -23.40 -33.39
CA PRO A 49 -13.92 -24.69 -33.99
C PRO A 49 -12.67 -25.48 -34.40
N ILE A 50 -11.63 -24.79 -34.89
CA ILE A 50 -10.35 -25.40 -35.28
C ILE A 50 -9.63 -25.93 -34.03
N ILE A 51 -9.59 -25.13 -32.95
CA ILE A 51 -9.00 -25.58 -31.68
C ILE A 51 -9.70 -26.84 -31.18
N LYS A 52 -11.03 -26.88 -31.24
CA LYS A 52 -11.82 -28.05 -30.85
C LYS A 52 -11.50 -29.28 -31.70
N GLU A 53 -11.44 -29.14 -33.02
CA GLU A 53 -11.08 -30.25 -33.93
C GLU A 53 -9.67 -30.79 -33.66
N VAL A 54 -8.71 -29.91 -33.39
CA VAL A 54 -7.33 -30.29 -33.01
C VAL A 54 -7.33 -31.09 -31.71
N MET A 55 -8.08 -30.63 -30.70
CA MET A 55 -8.22 -31.34 -29.44
C MET A 55 -8.91 -32.70 -29.61
N ASP A 56 -9.99 -32.77 -30.38
CA ASP A 56 -10.75 -34.00 -30.67
C ASP A 56 -9.91 -35.02 -31.45
N SER A 57 -8.89 -34.55 -32.18
CA SER A 57 -7.88 -35.39 -32.85
C SER A 57 -6.79 -35.93 -31.91
N GLY A 58 -6.92 -35.71 -30.60
CA GLY A 58 -5.96 -36.18 -29.57
C GLY A 58 -4.70 -35.32 -29.44
N ILE A 59 -4.64 -34.15 -30.08
CA ILE A 59 -3.50 -33.24 -30.00
C ILE A 59 -3.66 -32.33 -28.78
N ARG A 60 -2.58 -32.17 -27.99
CA ARG A 60 -2.57 -31.25 -26.86
C ARG A 60 -2.43 -29.80 -27.34
N VAL A 61 -3.32 -28.94 -26.87
CA VAL A 61 -3.31 -27.50 -27.16
C VAL A 61 -2.99 -26.73 -25.88
N TRP A 62 -2.04 -25.79 -25.96
CA TRP A 62 -1.73 -24.84 -24.90
C TRP A 62 -2.23 -23.47 -25.30
N ILE A 63 -3.06 -22.87 -24.45
CA ILE A 63 -3.49 -21.47 -24.57
C ILE A 63 -2.85 -20.75 -23.39
N TYR A 64 -2.02 -19.75 -23.68
CA TYR A 64 -1.33 -18.95 -22.68
C TYR A 64 -1.60 -17.46 -22.95
N ASN A 65 -1.48 -16.65 -21.91
CA ASN A 65 -1.74 -15.21 -21.96
C ASN A 65 -0.82 -14.50 -20.96
N GLY A 66 -0.35 -13.30 -21.32
CA GLY A 66 0.34 -12.43 -20.37
C GLY A 66 -0.68 -11.72 -19.48
N ASP A 67 -0.49 -11.76 -18.18
CA ASP A 67 -1.32 -11.03 -17.21
C ASP A 67 -1.26 -9.49 -17.38
N THR A 68 -0.22 -8.99 -18.03
CA THR A 68 -0.04 -7.57 -18.41
C THR A 68 -0.38 -7.27 -19.88
N ASP A 69 -0.90 -8.26 -20.63
CA ASP A 69 -1.25 -8.07 -22.04
C ASP A 69 -2.54 -7.25 -22.18
N GLY A 70 -2.37 -5.95 -22.42
CA GLY A 70 -3.50 -5.04 -22.69
C GLY A 70 -4.12 -5.18 -24.08
N ALA A 71 -3.44 -5.83 -25.04
CA ALA A 71 -3.95 -6.02 -26.40
C ALA A 71 -4.89 -7.22 -26.48
N LEU A 72 -4.57 -8.30 -25.77
CA LEU A 72 -5.41 -9.48 -25.59
C LEU A 72 -5.49 -9.85 -24.10
N PRO A 73 -6.32 -9.16 -23.31
CA PRO A 73 -6.41 -9.41 -21.88
C PRO A 73 -6.80 -10.84 -21.53
N LEU A 74 -6.38 -11.31 -20.35
CA LEU A 74 -6.70 -12.64 -19.83
C LEU A 74 -8.20 -12.95 -19.88
N LEU A 75 -9.05 -11.98 -19.55
CA LEU A 75 -10.50 -12.16 -19.59
C LEU A 75 -11.01 -12.50 -20.99
N CYS A 76 -10.44 -11.91 -22.04
CA CYS A 76 -10.76 -12.26 -23.42
C CYS A 76 -10.40 -13.72 -23.72
N SER A 77 -9.22 -14.17 -23.28
CA SER A 77 -8.78 -15.56 -23.40
C SER A 77 -9.69 -16.52 -22.62
N LYS A 78 -10.07 -16.18 -21.38
CA LYS A 78 -11.01 -16.96 -20.56
C LYS A 78 -12.38 -17.09 -21.22
N TYR A 79 -12.95 -16.00 -21.72
CA TYR A 79 -14.25 -16.05 -22.43
C TYR A 79 -14.19 -16.91 -23.69
N ALA A 80 -13.06 -16.89 -24.40
CA ALA A 80 -12.86 -17.76 -25.56
C ALA A 80 -12.76 -19.25 -25.16
N ILE A 81 -12.04 -19.57 -24.08
CA ILE A 81 -11.91 -20.93 -23.55
C ILE A 81 -13.26 -21.47 -23.06
N ASN A 82 -14.06 -20.66 -22.37
CA ASN A 82 -15.37 -21.08 -21.87
C ASN A 82 -16.34 -21.49 -23.00
N LYS A 83 -16.22 -20.86 -24.18
CA LYS A 83 -16.99 -21.24 -25.37
C LYS A 83 -16.61 -22.62 -25.93
N LEU A 84 -15.46 -23.18 -25.56
CA LEU A 84 -15.09 -24.55 -25.95
C LEU A 84 -15.85 -25.61 -25.13
N GLY A 85 -16.54 -25.24 -24.05
CA GLY A 85 -17.30 -26.16 -23.20
C GLY A 85 -16.41 -27.18 -22.46
N MET A 86 -15.14 -26.81 -22.22
CA MET A 86 -14.18 -27.68 -21.54
C MET A 86 -14.48 -27.78 -20.05
N ARG A 87 -14.22 -28.97 -19.47
CA ARG A 87 -14.23 -29.16 -18.02
C ARG A 87 -12.83 -28.93 -17.45
N ILE A 88 -12.74 -28.18 -16.38
CA ILE A 88 -11.50 -27.98 -15.63
C ILE A 88 -11.11 -29.31 -14.98
N LYS A 89 -9.97 -29.87 -15.37
CA LYS A 89 -9.43 -31.13 -14.81
C LYS A 89 -8.45 -30.90 -13.65
N THR A 90 -7.89 -29.70 -13.56
CA THR A 90 -6.91 -29.34 -12.55
C THR A 90 -7.21 -27.93 -12.10
N ALA A 91 -7.33 -27.74 -10.79
CA ALA A 91 -7.60 -26.43 -10.20
C ALA A 91 -6.52 -25.43 -10.57
N TRP A 92 -6.83 -24.14 -10.50
CA TRP A 92 -5.85 -23.07 -10.64
C TRP A 92 -4.75 -23.21 -9.57
N TYR A 93 -3.48 -23.13 -9.97
CA TYR A 93 -2.37 -23.11 -9.02
C TYR A 93 -1.15 -22.35 -9.58
N PRO A 94 -0.37 -21.68 -8.72
CA PRO A 94 0.88 -21.05 -9.13
C PRO A 94 1.95 -22.11 -9.42
N TRP A 95 2.72 -21.91 -10.49
CA TRP A 95 3.84 -22.78 -10.90
C TRP A 95 5.19 -22.07 -10.70
N TYR A 96 6.27 -22.83 -10.47
CA TYR A 96 7.57 -22.29 -10.06
C TYR A 96 8.69 -22.80 -10.97
N ILE A 97 9.53 -21.89 -11.49
CA ILE A 97 10.60 -22.18 -12.46
C ILE A 97 11.73 -23.06 -11.88
N HIS A 98 11.92 -23.08 -10.54
CA HIS A 98 13.01 -23.81 -9.88
C HIS A 98 12.56 -24.83 -8.83
N GLY A 99 11.32 -25.34 -8.90
CA GLY A 99 10.86 -26.49 -8.12
C GLY A 99 10.78 -26.30 -6.59
N LYS A 100 11.29 -25.21 -6.03
CA LYS A 100 11.13 -24.90 -4.61
C LYS A 100 9.75 -24.29 -4.38
N ARG A 101 8.79 -25.16 -4.04
CA ARG A 101 7.65 -24.76 -3.20
C ARG A 101 8.20 -24.29 -1.86
N SER A 102 8.61 -23.03 -1.76
CA SER A 102 8.96 -22.45 -0.47
C SER A 102 7.66 -22.08 0.24
N TRP A 103 7.04 -23.06 0.90
CA TRP A 103 5.92 -22.85 1.81
C TRP A 103 6.35 -22.16 3.12
N THR A 104 7.44 -21.40 3.14
CA THR A 104 7.72 -20.46 4.22
C THR A 104 6.76 -19.29 4.09
N PHE A 105 5.49 -19.57 4.37
CA PHE A 105 4.43 -18.62 4.56
C PHE A 105 4.76 -17.88 5.86
N CYS A 106 5.47 -16.75 5.77
CA CYS A 106 5.62 -15.87 6.91
C CYS A 106 4.27 -15.19 7.17
N SER A 107 3.40 -15.83 7.98
CA SER A 107 2.27 -15.21 8.69
C SER A 107 1.46 -14.12 7.96
N GLN A 108 1.11 -14.34 6.69
CA GLN A 108 -0.01 -13.65 6.04
C GLN A 108 -1.31 -14.49 6.11
N LEU A 109 -1.24 -15.69 6.69
CA LEU A 109 -2.37 -16.58 6.92
C LEU A 109 -2.79 -16.43 8.39
N PRO A 110 -4.09 -16.34 8.68
CA PRO A 110 -4.58 -16.23 10.04
C PRO A 110 -4.06 -17.37 10.92
N ALA A 111 -3.50 -17.04 12.08
CA ALA A 111 -2.86 -17.99 12.99
C ALA A 111 -3.84 -18.99 13.67
N SER A 112 -5.11 -19.03 13.29
CA SER A 112 -6.16 -19.83 13.96
C SER A 112 -6.90 -20.79 13.02
N LEU A 113 -6.18 -21.48 12.13
CA LEU A 113 -6.72 -22.63 11.41
C LEU A 113 -6.66 -23.87 12.33
N GLY A 114 -7.83 -24.35 12.74
CA GLY A 114 -8.01 -25.52 13.61
C GLY A 114 -7.35 -26.81 13.05
N PRO A 115 -7.24 -27.86 13.88
CA PRO A 115 -6.32 -28.97 13.66
C PRO A 115 -6.84 -29.90 12.55
N GLY A 116 -6.29 -29.75 11.35
CA GLY A 116 -6.59 -30.62 10.21
C GLY A 116 -5.42 -30.85 9.24
N ALA A 117 -4.22 -30.34 9.52
CA ALA A 117 -3.03 -30.60 8.71
C ALA A 117 -1.78 -30.69 9.61
N LEU A 118 -1.40 -31.92 9.95
CA LEU A 118 -0.13 -32.21 10.59
C LEU A 118 0.98 -31.97 9.57
N LEU A 119 1.84 -30.97 9.78
CA LEU A 119 3.14 -30.94 9.10
C LEU A 119 4.23 -30.36 10.02
N VAL A 120 5.07 -31.26 10.50
CA VAL A 120 6.26 -31.01 11.30
C VAL A 120 7.37 -30.52 10.37
N LEU A 121 7.92 -29.32 10.62
CA LEU A 121 9.22 -28.90 10.10
C LEU A 121 10.19 -28.57 11.25
N PRO A 122 11.52 -28.72 11.04
CA PRO A 122 12.51 -28.50 12.09
C PRO A 122 12.62 -27.01 12.42
N LYS A 123 12.35 -26.66 13.69
CA LYS A 123 12.23 -25.30 14.25
C LYS A 123 13.39 -24.30 14.00
N ARG A 124 14.52 -24.69 13.39
CA ARG A 124 15.78 -23.91 13.49
C ARG A 124 16.15 -23.01 12.29
N LYS A 125 15.50 -23.11 11.12
CA LYS A 125 15.87 -22.25 9.94
C LYS A 125 14.76 -21.35 9.39
N ALA A 126 13.48 -21.68 9.57
CA ALA A 126 12.38 -20.81 9.13
C ALA A 126 12.18 -19.55 10.03
N SER A 127 12.68 -19.60 11.26
CA SER A 127 12.47 -18.55 12.27
C SER A 127 13.25 -17.24 12.01
N ALA A 128 14.34 -17.27 11.24
CA ALA A 128 15.22 -16.11 11.13
C ALA A 128 14.81 -15.08 10.06
N ILE A 129 13.97 -15.46 9.09
CA ILE A 129 13.54 -14.59 7.97
C ILE A 129 12.13 -14.01 8.21
N CYS A 130 11.28 -14.72 8.97
CA CYS A 130 9.88 -14.34 9.21
C CYS A 130 9.61 -13.54 10.51
N THR A 131 10.64 -13.08 11.23
CA THR A 131 10.48 -12.52 12.60
C THR A 131 10.28 -11.01 12.68
N LYS A 132 10.11 -10.30 11.56
CA LYS A 132 9.95 -8.84 11.56
C LYS A 132 8.62 -8.42 10.93
N GLY A 133 7.81 -7.69 11.69
CA GLY A 133 6.54 -7.14 11.21
C GLY A 133 6.75 -6.08 10.14
N ASN A 134 5.88 -6.07 9.13
CA ASN A 134 5.74 -5.01 8.13
C ASN A 134 4.31 -4.44 8.18
N GLN A 135 3.98 -3.43 7.36
CA GLN A 135 2.67 -2.78 7.49
C GLN A 135 1.51 -3.74 7.17
N ILE A 136 1.63 -4.62 6.16
CA ILE A 136 0.62 -5.64 5.85
C ILE A 136 0.42 -6.60 7.02
N GLY A 137 1.51 -7.11 7.58
CA GLY A 137 1.46 -8.06 8.69
C GLY A 137 0.79 -7.47 9.92
N ASN A 138 1.01 -6.18 10.19
CA ASN A 138 0.32 -5.48 11.27
C ASN A 138 -1.16 -5.26 10.95
N LEU A 139 -1.49 -4.85 9.71
CA LEU A 139 -2.87 -4.61 9.28
C LEU A 139 -3.70 -5.89 9.35
N ASN A 140 -3.15 -6.99 8.85
CA ASN A 140 -3.82 -8.29 8.87
C ASN A 140 -4.05 -8.76 10.32
N ARG A 141 -3.03 -8.63 11.19
CA ARG A 141 -3.19 -8.95 12.62
C ARG A 141 -4.28 -8.12 13.30
N LEU A 142 -4.38 -6.83 12.96
CA LEU A 142 -5.44 -5.96 13.47
C LEU A 142 -6.82 -6.46 13.01
N ILE A 143 -7.02 -6.65 11.70
CA ILE A 143 -8.29 -7.12 11.13
C ILE A 143 -8.71 -8.46 11.76
N GLU A 144 -7.77 -9.41 11.91
CA GLU A 144 -8.03 -10.72 12.52
C GLU A 144 -8.34 -10.68 14.03
N SER A 145 -7.94 -9.62 14.72
CA SER A 145 -8.12 -9.45 16.16
C SER A 145 -9.49 -8.87 16.53
N ARG A 146 -10.22 -8.28 15.58
CA ARG A 146 -11.54 -7.67 15.82
C ARG A 146 -12.55 -8.75 16.21
N LYS A 147 -13.10 -8.65 17.42
CA LYS A 147 -14.03 -9.62 18.01
C LYS A 147 -15.50 -9.16 18.04
N SER A 148 -15.81 -7.89 17.74
CA SER A 148 -17.16 -7.34 17.91
C SER A 148 -17.63 -6.54 16.70
N PRO A 149 -18.93 -6.57 16.35
CA PRO A 149 -19.48 -6.00 15.11
C PRO A 149 -19.96 -4.55 15.22
N HIS A 150 -19.77 -3.89 16.36
CA HIS A 150 -20.39 -2.58 16.62
C HIS A 150 -19.34 -1.48 16.72
N PRO A 151 -19.07 -0.72 15.64
CA PRO A 151 -18.30 0.49 15.73
C PRO A 151 -19.23 1.63 16.13
N GLU A 152 -19.03 2.18 17.33
CA GLU A 152 -19.47 3.55 17.55
C GLU A 152 -18.73 4.44 16.53
N SER A 153 -19.44 5.34 15.84
CA SER A 153 -18.81 6.30 14.93
C SER A 153 -17.73 7.07 15.69
N TRP A 154 -16.56 7.29 15.08
CA TRP A 154 -15.50 8.11 15.68
C TRP A 154 -16.04 9.50 16.07
N ALA A 155 -17.00 10.07 15.31
CA ALA A 155 -17.68 11.31 15.66
C ALA A 155 -18.53 11.20 16.95
N LEU A 156 -19.26 10.11 17.15
CA LEU A 156 -20.01 9.85 18.39
C LEU A 156 -19.08 9.61 19.58
N LEU A 157 -17.96 8.94 19.34
CA LEU A 157 -16.92 8.67 20.33
C LEU A 157 -16.16 9.94 20.75
N ASN A 158 -16.06 10.95 19.87
CA ASN A 158 -15.43 12.23 20.15
C ASN A 158 -16.38 13.16 20.94
N ASP A 159 -17.66 13.20 20.58
CA ASP A 159 -18.66 14.05 21.25
C ASP A 159 -18.96 13.61 22.70
N GLN A 160 -18.85 12.32 23.03
CA GLN A 160 -19.13 11.82 24.38
C GLN A 160 -17.98 11.99 25.40
N GLU A 161 -16.72 12.06 24.96
CA GLU A 161 -15.55 12.25 25.86
C GLU A 161 -15.16 13.73 26.04
N ASP A 162 -15.48 14.61 25.08
CA ASP A 162 -14.95 15.98 25.01
C ASP A 162 -15.96 17.09 25.34
N SER A 163 -17.06 16.79 26.05
CA SER A 163 -17.94 17.82 26.63
C SER A 163 -17.25 18.70 27.69
N HIS A 164 -15.98 18.42 28.03
CA HIS A 164 -15.16 19.20 28.94
C HIS A 164 -13.93 19.78 28.22
N ASN A 165 -13.85 21.12 28.22
CA ASN A 165 -12.76 21.98 27.72
C ASN A 165 -11.42 21.78 28.47
N SER A 166 -10.95 20.54 28.63
CA SER A 166 -9.65 20.28 29.28
C SER A 166 -8.52 20.94 28.47
N PRO A 167 -7.64 21.74 29.09
CA PRO A 167 -6.54 22.37 28.39
C PRO A 167 -5.56 21.32 27.87
N VAL A 168 -5.17 21.45 26.60
CA VAL A 168 -4.14 20.62 25.96
C VAL A 168 -2.83 20.82 26.71
N TYR A 169 -2.10 19.74 26.98
CA TYR A 169 -0.78 19.84 27.58
C TYR A 169 0.17 20.61 26.65
N VAL A 170 0.75 21.70 27.15
CA VAL A 170 1.81 22.46 26.47
C VAL A 170 2.99 22.59 27.42
N GLY A 171 4.06 21.86 27.13
CA GLY A 171 5.33 21.94 27.86
C GLY A 171 6.18 23.13 27.41
N SER A 172 7.18 23.51 28.20
CA SER A 172 8.17 24.53 27.79
C SER A 172 8.97 24.04 26.59
N GLN A 173 9.01 24.82 25.51
CA GLN A 173 9.75 24.50 24.28
C GLN A 173 10.99 25.38 24.06
N LYS A 174 11.36 26.21 25.05
CA LYS A 174 12.45 27.19 24.91
C LYS A 174 13.79 26.50 24.62
N GLY A 175 14.41 26.83 23.49
CA GLY A 175 15.72 26.30 23.06
C GLY A 175 15.69 24.86 22.50
N MET A 176 14.54 24.18 22.52
CA MET A 176 14.44 22.78 22.09
C MET A 176 14.65 22.63 20.58
N MET A 177 14.25 23.62 19.77
CA MET A 177 14.49 23.61 18.32
C MET A 177 15.98 23.52 17.98
N GLN A 178 16.82 24.31 18.65
CA GLN A 178 18.27 24.29 18.42
C GLN A 178 18.89 22.97 18.89
N SER A 179 18.41 22.40 19.99
CA SER A 179 18.85 21.10 20.49
C SER A 179 18.53 19.95 19.55
N ASP A 180 17.41 20.04 18.83
CA ASP A 180 16.97 19.02 17.87
C ASP A 180 17.72 19.10 16.52
N LYS A 181 18.51 20.16 16.27
CA LYS A 181 19.20 20.36 14.99
C LYS A 181 20.22 19.25 14.75
N ILE A 182 20.22 18.69 13.55
CA ILE A 182 21.18 17.68 13.09
C ILE A 182 22.16 18.36 12.15
N ASN A 183 23.45 18.33 12.51
CA ASN A 183 24.50 18.89 11.65
C ASN A 183 24.76 18.01 10.42
N ALA A 184 24.87 16.69 10.64
CA ALA A 184 25.05 15.71 9.59
C ALA A 184 24.65 14.31 10.06
N LEU A 185 23.92 13.58 9.23
CA LEU A 185 23.68 12.15 9.42
C LEU A 185 24.93 11.33 9.02
N PRO A 186 25.29 10.27 9.76
CA PRO A 186 26.43 9.44 9.41
C PRO A 186 26.31 8.83 8.01
N GLY A 187 27.28 9.09 7.14
CA GLY A 187 27.26 8.58 5.77
C GLY A 187 26.29 9.31 4.84
N GLN A 188 25.75 10.48 5.24
CA GLN A 188 25.06 11.37 4.30
C GLN A 188 26.01 11.87 3.20
N PRO A 189 25.52 12.10 1.97
CA PRO A 189 26.32 12.72 0.91
C PRO A 189 26.72 14.16 1.26
N GLU A 190 27.79 14.65 0.66
CA GLU A 190 28.18 16.06 0.75
C GLU A 190 27.16 16.97 0.02
N GLY A 191 27.18 18.27 0.32
CA GLY A 191 26.32 19.25 -0.34
C GLY A 191 24.84 19.20 0.08
N VAL A 192 24.56 18.81 1.33
CA VAL A 192 23.23 18.96 1.94
C VAL A 192 22.91 20.44 2.07
N ASP A 193 21.82 20.85 1.44
CA ASP A 193 21.39 22.24 1.20
C ASP A 193 20.08 22.57 1.91
N PHE A 194 19.74 21.82 2.96
CA PHE A 194 18.56 22.03 3.79
C PHE A 194 18.88 21.77 5.27
N ASP A 195 18.12 22.42 6.15
CA ASP A 195 18.17 22.11 7.57
C ASP A 195 17.35 20.86 7.90
N GLN A 196 17.82 20.08 8.86
CA GLN A 196 17.16 18.87 9.32
C GLN A 196 17.24 18.76 10.85
N TYR A 197 16.17 18.25 11.46
CA TYR A 197 15.96 18.22 12.91
C TYR A 197 15.36 16.89 13.32
N ALA A 198 15.71 16.38 14.50
CA ALA A 198 15.01 15.26 15.09
C ALA A 198 15.05 15.32 16.61
N GLY A 199 14.11 14.64 17.24
CA GLY A 199 14.06 14.57 18.68
C GLY A 199 12.70 14.12 19.16
N TYR A 200 12.42 14.41 20.43
CA TYR A 200 11.21 13.98 21.11
C TYR A 200 10.32 15.17 21.48
N VAL A 201 9.02 14.97 21.34
CA VAL A 201 8.01 15.86 21.91
C VAL A 201 7.17 15.04 22.89
N THR A 202 7.19 15.44 24.15
CA THR A 202 6.37 14.83 25.21
C THR A 202 4.90 15.15 24.97
N VAL A 203 4.07 14.10 24.94
CA VAL A 203 2.61 14.19 24.76
C VAL A 203 1.84 13.85 26.03
N ASP A 204 2.48 13.15 26.96
CA ASP A 204 1.96 12.87 28.31
C ASP A 204 3.10 12.91 29.33
N PRO A 205 3.20 13.96 30.17
CA PRO A 205 4.29 14.07 31.14
C PRO A 205 4.15 13.09 32.31
N ILE A 206 2.96 12.55 32.59
CA ILE A 206 2.73 11.63 33.71
C ILE A 206 3.29 10.25 33.33
N ALA A 207 2.99 9.78 32.12
CA ALA A 207 3.52 8.53 31.59
C ALA A 207 4.95 8.66 31.05
N ASP A 208 5.51 9.87 30.98
CA ASP A 208 6.70 10.22 30.17
C ASP A 208 6.56 9.66 28.74
N ARG A 209 5.37 9.81 28.16
CA ARG A 209 5.08 9.40 26.78
C ARG A 209 5.56 10.49 25.85
N ALA A 210 6.45 10.14 24.92
CA ALA A 210 7.01 11.07 23.96
C ALA A 210 7.05 10.45 22.56
N LEU A 211 6.67 11.25 21.57
CA LEU A 211 6.73 10.87 20.16
C LEU A 211 8.01 11.43 19.53
N PHE A 212 8.70 10.57 18.81
CA PHE A 212 9.88 10.90 18.02
C PHE A 212 9.47 11.44 16.65
N TYR A 213 10.19 12.45 16.17
CA TYR A 213 10.01 12.99 14.83
C TYR A 213 11.34 13.21 14.13
N TYR A 214 11.30 13.18 12.81
CA TYR A 214 12.35 13.71 11.94
C TYR A 214 11.73 14.77 11.02
N PHE A 215 12.32 15.95 10.98
CA PHE A 215 11.84 17.10 10.21
C PHE A 215 12.92 17.57 9.25
N VAL A 216 12.52 17.83 8.01
CA VAL A 216 13.41 18.34 6.96
C VAL A 216 12.79 19.55 6.31
N GLU A 217 13.55 20.62 6.21
CA GLU A 217 13.14 21.79 5.47
C GLU A 217 13.28 21.57 3.96
N SER A 218 12.61 22.44 3.20
CA SER A 218 12.84 22.51 1.77
C SER A 218 14.22 23.13 1.47
N PRO A 219 15.00 22.57 0.53
CA PRO A 219 16.30 23.15 0.17
C PRO A 219 16.18 24.50 -0.54
N GLN A 220 14.98 24.86 -1.01
CA GLN A 220 14.72 26.12 -1.69
C GLN A 220 13.49 26.82 -1.10
N ASN A 221 13.68 28.06 -0.65
CA ASN A 221 12.62 28.92 -0.11
C ASN A 221 11.78 28.22 0.98
N SER A 222 12.41 27.54 1.95
CA SER A 222 11.71 26.84 3.05
C SER A 222 10.71 27.75 3.76
N SER A 223 11.03 29.04 3.86
CA SER A 223 10.17 30.10 4.40
C SER A 223 8.88 30.36 3.63
N ASP A 224 8.69 29.83 2.43
CA ASP A 224 7.48 29.99 1.60
C ASP A 224 6.75 28.67 1.37
N LYS A 225 7.41 27.53 1.57
CA LYS A 225 6.85 26.19 1.34
C LYS A 225 5.88 25.76 2.44
N PRO A 226 4.82 24.99 2.11
CA PRO A 226 3.87 24.46 3.08
C PRO A 226 4.53 23.49 4.06
N LEU A 227 3.84 23.23 5.19
CA LEU A 227 4.22 22.20 6.15
C LEU A 227 3.41 20.94 5.88
N VAL A 228 4.08 19.79 5.79
CA VAL A 228 3.46 18.49 5.51
C VAL A 228 3.83 17.51 6.62
N LEU A 229 2.83 16.96 7.29
CA LEU A 229 3.00 15.80 8.17
C LEU A 229 2.88 14.52 7.33
N TRP A 230 3.79 13.57 7.53
CA TRP A 230 3.74 12.23 6.97
C TRP A 230 3.57 11.17 8.06
N LEU A 231 2.62 10.26 7.85
CA LEU A 231 2.32 9.12 8.72
C LEU A 231 2.33 7.81 7.91
N ASN A 232 3.21 6.88 8.26
CA ASN A 232 3.05 5.49 7.83
C ASN A 232 1.95 4.78 8.63
N GLY A 233 1.49 3.64 8.12
CA GLY A 233 0.38 2.89 8.70
C GLY A 233 0.84 1.75 9.61
N GLY A 234 0.51 0.53 9.20
CA GLY A 234 0.66 -0.67 10.02
C GLY A 234 -0.69 -1.23 10.46
N PRO A 235 -1.25 -0.88 11.63
CA PRO A 235 -0.80 0.15 12.58
C PRO A 235 0.55 -0.15 13.22
N GLY A 236 1.26 0.88 13.68
CA GLY A 236 2.49 0.72 14.45
C GLY A 236 3.78 0.65 13.64
N CYS A 237 3.79 1.20 12.42
CA CYS A 237 4.97 1.25 11.57
C CYS A 237 5.59 2.65 11.53
N SER A 238 6.92 2.70 11.41
CA SER A 238 7.71 3.92 11.54
C SER A 238 7.66 4.82 10.31
N SER A 239 7.32 6.09 10.53
CA SER A 239 7.40 7.16 9.53
C SER A 239 8.83 7.59 9.19
N LEU A 240 9.78 7.40 10.11
CA LEU A 240 11.21 7.62 9.82
C LEU A 240 11.75 6.51 8.91
N GLY A 241 11.47 5.25 9.26
CA GLY A 241 12.00 4.09 8.56
C GLY A 241 11.44 3.94 7.15
N TYR A 242 10.11 3.85 7.03
CA TYR A 242 9.47 3.72 5.73
C TYR A 242 9.44 5.09 5.03
N GLY A 243 8.66 6.05 5.53
CA GLY A 243 8.50 7.36 4.91
C GLY A 243 9.81 8.08 4.59
N ALA A 244 10.64 8.38 5.59
CA ALA A 244 11.82 9.21 5.37
C ALA A 244 12.98 8.48 4.66
N MET A 245 13.27 7.24 5.07
CA MET A 245 14.49 6.53 4.63
C MET A 245 14.27 5.56 3.46
N LEU A 246 13.02 5.18 3.19
CA LEU A 246 12.66 4.22 2.14
C LEU A 246 11.82 4.85 1.02
N GLU A 247 11.00 5.87 1.30
CA GLU A 247 9.95 6.32 0.37
C GLU A 247 10.05 7.77 -0.16
N LEU A 248 10.02 8.81 0.67
CA LEU A 248 9.87 10.19 0.15
C LEU A 248 10.75 11.23 0.82
N GLY A 249 11.50 10.84 1.84
CA GLY A 249 12.48 11.73 2.46
C GLY A 249 13.67 12.04 1.55
N PRO A 250 14.55 12.97 2.00
CA PRO A 250 15.65 13.51 1.20
C PRO A 250 16.76 12.50 0.93
N PHE A 251 16.78 11.40 1.66
CA PHE A 251 17.81 10.38 1.57
C PHE A 251 17.22 8.98 1.47
N ARG A 252 18.01 8.08 0.90
CA ARG A 252 17.80 6.65 0.88
C ARG A 252 19.00 5.93 1.45
N VAL A 253 18.78 4.76 2.03
CA VAL A 253 19.86 3.96 2.60
C VAL A 253 20.49 3.09 1.52
N ASN A 254 21.81 3.13 1.39
CA ASN A 254 22.55 2.25 0.48
C ASN A 254 22.50 0.79 0.96
N LYS A 255 22.83 -0.14 0.04
CA LYS A 255 22.82 -1.58 0.33
C LYS A 255 23.80 -2.03 1.42
N ASP A 256 24.77 -1.19 1.76
CA ASP A 256 25.70 -1.42 2.87
C ASP A 256 25.05 -1.25 4.25
N GLY A 257 23.83 -0.69 4.33
CA GLY A 257 23.13 -0.38 5.57
C GLY A 257 23.87 0.62 6.46
N LYS A 258 24.76 1.44 5.89
CA LYS A 258 25.70 2.31 6.63
C LYS A 258 25.80 3.71 6.05
N THR A 259 25.55 3.88 4.76
CA THR A 259 25.63 5.16 4.06
C THR A 259 24.30 5.52 3.41
N LEU A 260 24.15 6.78 3.06
CA LEU A 260 22.96 7.32 2.42
C LEU A 260 23.29 7.83 1.01
N TYR A 261 22.28 7.89 0.15
CA TYR A 261 22.32 8.61 -1.12
C TYR A 261 21.13 9.56 -1.23
N ARG A 262 21.30 10.65 -1.99
CA ARG A 262 20.28 11.70 -2.13
C ARG A 262 19.09 11.19 -2.96
N ASN A 263 17.88 11.49 -2.51
CA ASN A 263 16.66 11.26 -3.26
C ASN A 263 16.33 12.50 -4.10
N GLU A 264 16.51 12.41 -5.42
CA GLU A 264 16.21 13.51 -6.34
C GLU A 264 14.71 13.79 -6.49
N TYR A 265 13.85 12.95 -5.95
CA TYR A 265 12.39 13.11 -6.00
C TYR A 265 11.77 13.27 -4.61
N ALA A 266 12.58 13.67 -3.64
CA ALA A 266 12.12 13.87 -2.27
C ALA A 266 11.02 14.92 -2.19
N TRP A 267 10.01 14.67 -1.35
CA TRP A 267 8.88 15.59 -1.19
C TRP A 267 9.28 16.91 -0.53
N ASN A 268 10.41 16.94 0.19
CA ASN A 268 10.91 18.19 0.73
C ASN A 268 11.36 19.19 -0.36
N LYS A 269 11.46 18.79 -1.64
CA LYS A 269 11.61 19.75 -2.75
C LYS A 269 10.44 20.71 -2.90
N VAL A 270 9.25 20.35 -2.41
CA VAL A 270 8.02 21.15 -2.56
C VAL A 270 7.32 21.46 -1.23
N ALA A 271 7.85 20.98 -0.10
CA ALA A 271 7.31 21.19 1.24
C ALA A 271 8.40 21.15 2.31
N ASN A 272 8.07 21.59 3.53
CA ASN A 272 8.80 21.22 4.74
C ASN A 272 8.09 19.98 5.33
N VAL A 273 8.81 18.89 5.60
CA VAL A 273 8.18 17.58 5.86
C VAL A 273 8.53 17.06 7.25
N ILE A 274 7.50 16.74 8.04
CA ILE A 274 7.61 16.09 9.35
C ILE A 274 7.26 14.61 9.19
N PHE A 275 8.18 13.72 9.56
CA PHE A 275 7.95 12.30 9.70
C PHE A 275 7.75 11.97 11.18
N LEU A 276 6.53 11.63 11.57
CA LEU A 276 6.18 11.39 12.97
C LEU A 276 6.06 9.89 13.24
N GLU A 277 6.85 9.36 14.17
CA GLU A 277 6.71 7.99 14.64
C GLU A 277 5.60 7.92 15.70
N SER A 278 4.44 7.41 15.32
CA SER A 278 3.25 7.35 16.16
C SER A 278 2.57 5.99 16.01
N PRO A 279 2.01 5.40 17.09
CA PRO A 279 2.02 5.90 18.49
C PRO A 279 3.31 5.56 19.26
N ALA A 280 3.31 5.79 20.58
CA ALA A 280 4.40 5.34 21.46
C ALA A 280 4.68 3.83 21.31
N GLY A 281 5.97 3.47 21.29
CA GLY A 281 6.45 2.12 21.00
C GLY A 281 6.80 1.88 19.53
N VAL A 282 6.42 2.79 18.63
CA VAL A 282 6.82 2.74 17.23
C VAL A 282 8.19 3.39 17.05
N GLY A 283 9.13 2.65 16.46
CA GLY A 283 10.47 3.15 16.18
C GLY A 283 11.19 3.63 17.42
N PHE A 284 11.48 4.93 17.51
CA PHE A 284 12.12 5.56 18.66
C PHE A 284 11.14 6.13 19.69
N SER A 285 9.85 6.29 19.35
CA SER A 285 8.81 6.78 20.26
C SER A 285 8.61 5.84 21.45
N TYR A 286 8.40 6.38 22.65
CA TYR A 286 8.37 5.59 23.87
C TYR A 286 7.38 6.13 24.91
N SER A 287 7.14 5.32 25.94
CA SER A 287 6.45 5.64 27.19
C SER A 287 7.10 4.87 28.34
N ASN A 288 7.10 5.44 29.55
CA ASN A 288 7.51 4.69 30.74
C ASN A 288 6.35 3.87 31.33
N ASP A 289 5.10 4.11 30.89
CA ASP A 289 3.96 3.26 31.23
C ASP A 289 3.84 2.08 30.27
N SER A 290 4.03 0.87 30.78
CA SER A 290 3.85 -0.38 30.02
C SER A 290 2.45 -0.55 29.41
N SER A 291 1.43 0.07 30.00
CA SER A 291 0.06 0.04 29.49
C SER A 291 -0.08 0.76 28.15
N ASP A 292 0.81 1.71 27.85
CA ASP A 292 0.83 2.44 26.59
C ASP A 292 1.22 1.58 25.38
N TYR A 293 1.77 0.39 25.60
CA TYR A 293 2.11 -0.55 24.54
C TYR A 293 1.02 -1.61 24.32
N THR A 294 0.07 -1.75 25.23
CA THR A 294 -0.94 -2.83 25.22
C THR A 294 -2.38 -2.34 25.13
N LYS A 295 -2.63 -1.06 25.43
CA LYS A 295 -3.95 -0.42 25.40
C LYS A 295 -3.93 0.84 24.54
N VAL A 296 -3.45 0.73 23.30
CA VAL A 296 -3.41 1.84 22.32
C VAL A 296 -4.51 1.68 21.30
N GLY A 297 -4.90 2.74 20.60
CA GLY A 297 -5.72 2.61 19.41
C GLY A 297 -5.83 3.93 18.66
N ASP A 298 -6.77 3.99 17.72
CA ASP A 298 -6.99 5.14 16.83
C ASP A 298 -7.24 6.44 17.64
N LYS A 299 -8.03 6.38 18.72
CA LYS A 299 -8.33 7.51 19.60
C LYS A 299 -7.09 8.09 20.26
N ARG A 300 -6.32 7.27 20.99
CA ARG A 300 -5.11 7.75 21.69
C ARG A 300 -4.09 8.25 20.70
N THR A 301 -3.90 7.54 19.58
CA THR A 301 -2.98 7.93 18.51
C THR A 301 -3.36 9.32 17.96
N THR A 302 -4.65 9.59 17.76
CA THR A 302 -5.14 10.91 17.33
C THR A 302 -4.86 12.00 18.36
N LYS A 303 -5.21 11.77 19.63
CA LYS A 303 -5.01 12.75 20.72
C LYS A 303 -3.52 13.07 20.92
N ASP A 304 -2.68 12.05 21.01
CA ASP A 304 -1.22 12.22 21.18
C ASP A 304 -0.61 12.95 19.97
N SER A 305 -1.02 12.63 18.74
CA SER A 305 -0.53 13.30 17.53
C SER A 305 -0.96 14.77 17.47
N TYR A 306 -2.16 15.10 17.98
CA TYR A 306 -2.59 16.49 18.13
C TYR A 306 -1.76 17.24 19.19
N VAL A 307 -1.57 16.66 20.37
CA VAL A 307 -0.71 17.24 21.43
C VAL A 307 0.72 17.45 20.91
N PHE A 308 1.24 16.48 20.14
CA PHE A 308 2.52 16.61 19.45
C PHE A 308 2.54 17.84 18.56
N LEU A 309 1.56 18.02 17.67
CA LEU A 309 1.53 19.17 16.75
C LEU A 309 1.46 20.50 17.48
N ILE A 310 0.65 20.61 18.53
CA ILE A 310 0.56 21.84 19.33
C ILE A 310 1.92 22.17 19.95
N ASN A 311 2.58 21.22 20.62
CA ASN A 311 3.90 21.43 21.22
C ASN A 311 4.99 21.65 20.16
N TRP A 312 4.93 20.96 19.03
CA TRP A 312 5.87 21.12 17.94
C TRP A 312 5.78 22.51 17.33
N LEU A 313 4.57 23.06 17.16
CA LEU A 313 4.37 24.43 16.68
C LEU A 313 4.83 25.50 17.69
N GLU A 314 4.82 25.21 18.99
CA GLU A 314 5.47 26.07 19.99
C GLU A 314 7.00 25.99 19.91
N ARG A 315 7.55 24.82 19.55
CA ARG A 315 8.99 24.61 19.33
C ARG A 315 9.48 25.28 18.03
N PHE A 316 8.70 25.22 16.96
CA PHE A 316 8.99 25.80 15.66
C PHE A 316 7.98 26.92 15.30
N PRO A 317 8.01 28.06 16.01
CA PRO A 317 6.99 29.10 15.92
C PRO A 317 6.83 29.72 14.53
N GLN A 318 7.86 29.68 13.69
CA GLN A 318 7.83 30.16 12.30
C GLN A 318 6.84 29.39 11.41
N TYR A 319 6.36 28.21 11.84
CA TYR A 319 5.38 27.42 11.10
C TYR A 319 3.93 27.56 11.58
N LYS A 320 3.63 28.29 12.68
CA LYS A 320 2.27 28.39 13.25
C LYS A 320 1.18 28.82 12.27
N ARG A 321 1.50 29.67 11.30
CA ARG A 321 0.56 30.18 10.30
C ARG A 321 0.69 29.49 8.94
N ARG A 322 1.59 28.52 8.83
CA ARG A 322 1.89 27.85 7.57
C ARG A 322 0.69 27.05 7.10
N ASP A 323 0.45 27.04 5.78
CA ASP A 323 -0.45 26.06 5.18
C ASP A 323 0.02 24.65 5.55
N PHE A 324 -0.85 23.94 6.28
CA PHE A 324 -0.54 22.63 6.83
C PHE A 324 -1.33 21.55 6.11
N PHE A 325 -0.65 20.44 5.82
CA PHE A 325 -1.23 19.26 5.19
C PHE A 325 -0.86 18.02 5.97
N ILE A 326 -1.79 17.06 6.00
CA ILE A 326 -1.54 15.75 6.60
C ILE A 326 -1.57 14.71 5.50
N THR A 327 -0.53 13.92 5.42
CA THR A 327 -0.35 12.90 4.41
C THR A 327 0.04 11.59 5.06
N GLY A 328 -0.26 10.48 4.40
CA GLY A 328 0.14 9.18 4.90
C GLY A 328 -0.30 8.07 3.98
N GLU A 329 0.02 6.84 4.37
CA GLU A 329 -0.29 5.65 3.58
C GLU A 329 -0.82 4.47 4.40
N SER A 330 -1.39 3.49 3.70
CA SER A 330 -1.80 2.21 4.30
C SER A 330 -2.87 2.43 5.38
N TYR A 331 -2.65 1.90 6.59
CA TYR A 331 -3.52 2.15 7.75
C TYR A 331 -3.54 3.62 8.21
N ALA A 332 -2.63 4.49 7.75
CA ALA A 332 -2.80 5.93 7.93
C ALA A 332 -4.03 6.48 7.17
N GLY A 333 -4.67 5.66 6.33
CA GLY A 333 -6.06 5.87 5.91
C GLY A 333 -7.02 6.10 7.07
N HIS A 334 -6.78 5.53 8.26
CA HIS A 334 -7.49 5.87 9.50
C HIS A 334 -6.91 7.11 10.19
N TYR A 335 -5.59 7.13 10.41
CA TYR A 335 -4.92 8.18 11.19
C TYR A 335 -5.13 9.57 10.62
N VAL A 336 -4.99 9.73 9.31
CA VAL A 336 -4.97 11.04 8.64
C VAL A 336 -6.35 11.71 8.70
N PRO A 337 -7.47 11.06 8.28
CA PRO A 337 -8.80 11.65 8.42
C PRO A 337 -9.20 11.91 9.87
N GLN A 338 -8.91 10.98 10.80
CA GLN A 338 -9.26 11.15 12.22
C GLN A 338 -8.53 12.35 12.83
N LEU A 339 -7.22 12.48 12.60
CA LEU A 339 -6.44 13.63 13.07
C LEU A 339 -6.88 14.94 12.43
N ALA A 340 -7.15 14.94 11.12
CA ALA A 340 -7.65 16.12 10.42
C ALA A 340 -8.99 16.59 10.99
N TYR A 341 -9.93 15.66 11.22
CA TYR A 341 -11.22 15.99 11.80
C TYR A 341 -11.07 16.54 13.21
N TYR A 342 -10.23 15.91 14.04
CA TYR A 342 -9.95 16.35 15.39
C TYR A 342 -9.37 17.78 15.42
N ILE A 343 -8.42 18.08 14.53
CA ILE A 343 -7.86 19.43 14.38
C ILE A 343 -8.94 20.45 14.03
N LEU A 344 -9.79 20.18 13.03
CA LEU A 344 -10.87 21.10 12.66
C LEU A 344 -11.87 21.31 13.80
N SER A 345 -12.18 20.26 14.58
CA SER A 345 -13.02 20.41 15.77
C SER A 345 -12.38 21.29 16.84
N ARG A 346 -11.07 21.15 17.07
CA ARG A 346 -10.35 21.91 18.10
C ARG A 346 -10.06 23.35 17.68
N ASN A 347 -9.88 23.61 16.39
CA ASN A 347 -9.75 24.95 15.82
C ASN A 347 -10.99 25.84 16.06
N LYS A 348 -12.16 25.26 16.38
CA LYS A 348 -13.36 26.01 16.77
C LYS A 348 -13.23 26.64 18.17
N ASN A 349 -12.28 26.20 18.99
CA ASN A 349 -12.00 26.77 20.30
C ASN A 349 -10.95 27.89 20.17
N THR A 350 -11.31 29.13 20.53
CA THR A 350 -10.47 30.32 20.35
C THR A 350 -9.27 30.38 21.30
N ASN A 351 -9.21 29.54 22.33
CA ASN A 351 -8.18 29.58 23.37
C ASN A 351 -7.00 28.62 23.11
N GLN A 352 -6.92 28.00 21.93
CA GLN A 352 -5.85 27.05 21.55
C GLN A 352 -5.14 27.50 20.27
N THR A 353 -3.92 27.01 20.05
CA THR A 353 -3.15 27.24 18.82
C THR A 353 -3.93 26.70 17.63
N VAL A 354 -4.36 27.58 16.73
CA VAL A 354 -5.08 27.22 15.51
C VAL A 354 -4.09 26.64 14.50
N ILE A 355 -4.35 25.43 14.03
CA ILE A 355 -3.56 24.79 12.97
C ILE A 355 -4.23 25.10 11.62
N ASN A 356 -3.51 25.78 10.73
CA ASN A 356 -4.01 26.18 9.40
C ASN A 356 -4.06 24.99 8.41
N LEU A 357 -4.88 23.99 8.72
CA LEU A 357 -5.07 22.78 7.92
C LEU A 357 -5.77 23.09 6.59
N LYS A 358 -5.13 22.75 5.47
CA LYS A 358 -5.63 23.02 4.11
C LYS A 358 -6.08 21.77 3.36
N GLY A 359 -5.62 20.59 3.76
CA GLY A 359 -6.02 19.35 3.11
C GLY A 359 -5.30 18.12 3.60
N ILE A 360 -5.78 16.97 3.13
CA ILE A 360 -5.18 15.66 3.38
C ILE A 360 -4.94 14.89 2.08
N ALA A 361 -3.90 14.07 2.04
CA ALA A 361 -3.67 13.09 0.97
C ALA A 361 -3.33 11.72 1.54
N ILE A 362 -4.11 10.70 1.21
CA ILE A 362 -3.95 9.33 1.73
C ILE A 362 -3.67 8.33 0.61
N GLY A 363 -2.55 7.62 0.72
CA GLY A 363 -2.03 6.68 -0.28
C GLY A 363 -2.34 5.23 0.04
N ASN A 364 -2.82 4.46 -0.95
CA ASN A 364 -3.11 3.04 -0.80
C ASN A 364 -3.86 2.76 0.53
N ALA A 365 -4.87 3.59 0.76
CA ALA A 365 -5.41 3.84 2.09
C ALA A 365 -6.47 2.80 2.47
N TRP A 366 -6.24 2.08 3.57
CA TRP A 366 -7.25 1.23 4.17
C TRP A 366 -8.24 2.14 4.91
N ILE A 367 -9.45 2.29 4.38
CA ILE A 367 -10.44 3.27 4.87
C ILE A 367 -11.81 2.65 5.20
N ASP A 368 -12.04 1.42 4.76
CA ASP A 368 -13.24 0.65 5.07
C ASP A 368 -12.92 -0.84 4.97
N ASP A 369 -13.02 -1.58 6.07
CA ASP A 369 -12.62 -2.99 6.12
C ASP A 369 -13.32 -3.86 5.07
N ALA A 370 -14.65 -3.81 5.05
CA ALA A 370 -15.46 -4.71 4.23
C ALA A 370 -15.27 -4.38 2.74
N ILE A 371 -15.33 -3.09 2.41
CA ILE A 371 -15.18 -2.62 1.03
C ILE A 371 -13.76 -2.84 0.52
N CYS A 372 -12.75 -2.55 1.34
CA CYS A 372 -11.36 -2.75 0.95
C CYS A 372 -11.04 -4.24 0.79
N MET A 373 -11.60 -5.13 1.62
CA MET A 373 -11.48 -6.58 1.43
C MET A 373 -12.12 -7.05 0.13
N LYS A 374 -13.33 -6.57 -0.21
CA LYS A 374 -13.97 -6.89 -1.49
C LYS A 374 -13.11 -6.44 -2.67
N GLY A 375 -12.63 -5.20 -2.63
CA GLY A 375 -11.78 -4.64 -3.68
C GLY A 375 -10.50 -5.44 -3.87
N MET A 376 -9.88 -5.91 -2.78
CA MET A 376 -8.67 -6.73 -2.81
C MET A 376 -8.89 -8.05 -3.57
N PHE A 377 -9.92 -8.82 -3.23
CA PHE A 377 -10.16 -10.09 -3.91
C PHE A 377 -10.61 -9.94 -5.37
N ASP A 378 -11.40 -8.91 -5.69
CA ASP A 378 -11.73 -8.58 -7.08
C ASP A 378 -10.46 -8.22 -7.88
N TYR A 379 -9.51 -7.52 -7.26
CA TYR A 379 -8.22 -7.20 -7.88
C TYR A 379 -7.38 -8.44 -8.12
N LEU A 380 -7.21 -9.30 -7.11
CA LEU A 380 -6.47 -10.56 -7.25
C LEU A 380 -7.06 -11.45 -8.35
N TRP A 381 -8.39 -11.53 -8.46
CA TRP A 381 -9.06 -12.27 -9.53
C TRP A 381 -8.79 -11.67 -10.92
N THR A 382 -8.93 -10.34 -11.06
CA THR A 382 -8.72 -9.65 -12.35
C THR A 382 -7.25 -9.70 -12.82
N HIS A 383 -6.30 -9.91 -11.90
CA HIS A 383 -4.87 -10.03 -12.19
C HIS A 383 -4.37 -11.49 -12.25
N ALA A 384 -5.28 -12.46 -12.48
CA ALA A 384 -4.93 -13.87 -12.63
C ALA A 384 -4.38 -14.55 -11.36
N LEU A 385 -4.47 -13.92 -10.19
CA LEU A 385 -3.94 -14.47 -8.96
C LEU A 385 -4.96 -15.37 -8.25
N ASN A 386 -6.25 -15.18 -8.51
CA ASN A 386 -7.34 -16.00 -7.97
C ASN A 386 -8.19 -16.63 -9.08
N SER A 387 -8.69 -17.84 -8.80
CA SER A 387 -9.51 -18.62 -9.71
C SER A 387 -10.93 -18.06 -9.84
N ASP A 388 -11.63 -18.47 -10.91
CA ASP A 388 -13.03 -18.09 -11.10
C ASP A 388 -13.89 -18.74 -10.00
N GLU A 389 -13.57 -19.98 -9.59
CA GLU A 389 -14.24 -20.68 -8.49
C GLU A 389 -14.08 -19.95 -7.15
N THR A 390 -12.87 -19.45 -6.86
CA THR A 390 -12.64 -18.65 -5.65
C THR A 390 -13.45 -17.36 -5.71
N ASN A 391 -13.40 -16.64 -6.83
CA ASN A 391 -14.14 -15.38 -6.99
C ASN A 391 -15.65 -15.58 -6.87
N GLU A 392 -16.22 -16.61 -7.51
CA GLU A 392 -17.63 -16.96 -7.39
C GLU A 392 -18.00 -17.34 -5.95
N GLY A 393 -17.16 -18.13 -5.29
CA GLY A 393 -17.34 -18.50 -3.89
C GLY A 393 -17.33 -17.28 -2.96
N ILE A 394 -16.38 -16.36 -3.14
CA ILE A 394 -16.33 -15.11 -2.37
C ILE A 394 -17.60 -14.29 -2.61
N ASN A 395 -17.98 -14.05 -3.85
CA ASN A 395 -19.18 -13.25 -4.16
C ASN A 395 -20.49 -13.90 -3.69
N LYS A 396 -20.54 -15.23 -3.59
CA LYS A 396 -21.72 -15.97 -3.14
C LYS A 396 -21.85 -16.00 -1.62
N TYR A 397 -20.74 -16.23 -0.91
CA TYR A 397 -20.77 -16.53 0.52
C TYR A 397 -20.32 -15.37 1.41
N CYS A 398 -19.53 -14.43 0.89
CA CYS A 398 -19.08 -13.26 1.66
C CYS A 398 -20.04 -12.09 1.49
N ASN A 399 -20.55 -11.58 2.60
CA ASN A 399 -21.32 -10.35 2.61
C ASN A 399 -20.41 -9.16 3.00
N PHE A 400 -20.16 -8.28 2.04
CA PHE A 400 -19.37 -7.05 2.21
C PHE A 400 -20.25 -5.79 2.38
N VAL A 401 -21.56 -5.95 2.57
CA VAL A 401 -22.54 -4.87 2.76
C VAL A 401 -22.81 -4.62 4.24
N SER A 402 -22.79 -5.67 5.07
CA SER A 402 -22.93 -5.55 6.52
C SER A 402 -21.58 -5.66 7.22
N GLU A 403 -21.34 -4.74 8.13
CA GLU A 403 -20.24 -4.70 9.10
C GLU A 403 -20.06 -6.02 9.91
N ASP A 404 -21.10 -6.87 9.95
CA ASP A 404 -21.23 -8.06 10.79
C ASP A 404 -20.57 -9.37 10.26
N SER A 405 -20.19 -9.43 8.98
CA SER A 405 -20.01 -10.73 8.29
C SER A 405 -18.59 -11.14 7.91
N VAL A 406 -17.59 -10.26 8.07
CA VAL A 406 -16.20 -10.58 7.70
C VAL A 406 -15.41 -11.22 8.86
N SER A 407 -15.93 -11.19 10.09
CA SER A 407 -15.16 -11.45 11.32
C SER A 407 -15.64 -12.61 12.22
N LYS A 408 -16.73 -13.33 11.91
CA LYS A 408 -17.20 -14.40 12.81
C LYS A 408 -16.29 -15.63 12.75
N LYS A 409 -15.48 -15.80 13.80
CA LYS A 409 -14.75 -17.04 14.09
C LYS A 409 -15.72 -18.09 14.67
N GLY A 410 -15.78 -19.25 14.04
CA GLY A 410 -16.14 -20.52 14.69
C GLY A 410 -17.61 -20.79 15.02
N ASP A 411 -18.45 -19.77 15.22
CA ASP A 411 -19.87 -19.92 15.59
C ASP A 411 -20.84 -19.24 14.59
N GLY A 412 -20.39 -19.04 13.35
CA GLY A 412 -21.17 -18.41 12.28
C GLY A 412 -22.09 -19.40 11.54
N ASP A 413 -23.05 -18.86 10.80
CA ASP A 413 -23.84 -19.64 9.84
C ASP A 413 -22.95 -20.28 8.75
N ASP A 414 -23.52 -21.21 7.97
CA ASP A 414 -22.78 -21.90 6.90
C ASP A 414 -22.12 -20.91 5.91
N ASN A 415 -22.78 -19.78 5.63
CA ASN A 415 -22.24 -18.74 4.74
C ASN A 415 -20.95 -18.13 5.28
N THR A 416 -20.88 -17.81 6.58
CA THR A 416 -19.66 -17.27 7.19
C THR A 416 -18.50 -18.26 7.09
N ILE A 417 -18.76 -19.54 7.34
CA ILE A 417 -17.74 -20.61 7.25
C ILE A 417 -17.26 -20.75 5.80
N GLN A 418 -18.18 -20.77 4.81
CA GLN A 418 -17.81 -20.83 3.40
C GLN A 418 -17.04 -19.58 2.96
N CYS A 419 -17.43 -18.38 3.41
CA CYS A 419 -16.70 -17.16 3.12
C CYS A 419 -15.24 -17.27 3.60
N GLY A 420 -15.02 -17.60 4.88
CA GLY A 420 -13.66 -17.78 5.42
C GLY A 420 -12.83 -18.81 4.65
N LYS A 421 -13.46 -19.89 4.18
CA LYS A 421 -12.83 -20.91 3.33
C LYS A 421 -12.37 -20.33 1.99
N TYR A 422 -13.21 -19.58 1.28
CA TYR A 422 -12.87 -19.01 -0.02
C TYR A 422 -11.88 -17.84 0.08
N LEU A 423 -11.99 -16.98 1.10
CA LEU A 423 -10.96 -15.96 1.37
C LEU A 423 -9.59 -16.62 1.61
N SER A 424 -9.56 -17.68 2.43
CA SER A 424 -8.33 -18.45 2.67
C SER A 424 -7.81 -19.15 1.41
N GLN A 425 -8.71 -19.56 0.50
CA GLN A 425 -8.32 -20.13 -0.78
C GLN A 425 -7.68 -19.09 -1.68
N GLY A 426 -8.25 -17.87 -1.78
CA GLY A 426 -7.66 -16.79 -2.57
C GLY A 426 -6.24 -16.43 -2.10
N PHE A 427 -6.01 -16.36 -0.79
CA PHE A 427 -4.65 -16.16 -0.26
C PHE A 427 -3.68 -17.32 -0.56
N ARG A 428 -4.17 -18.56 -0.73
CA ARG A 428 -3.32 -19.68 -1.16
C ARG A 428 -3.03 -19.66 -2.65
N GLU A 429 -4.00 -19.26 -3.47
CA GLU A 429 -3.91 -19.24 -4.92
C GLU A 429 -2.90 -18.22 -5.45
N MET A 430 -2.81 -17.04 -4.80
CA MET A 430 -1.82 -16.02 -5.17
C MET A 430 -0.35 -16.49 -5.04
N GLY A 431 -0.08 -17.51 -4.22
CA GLY A 431 1.27 -18.02 -3.99
C GLY A 431 2.19 -17.03 -3.25
N PHE A 432 3.49 -17.22 -3.42
CA PHE A 432 4.51 -16.39 -2.76
C PHE A 432 4.88 -15.18 -3.62
N ILE A 433 3.98 -14.20 -3.67
CA ILE A 433 4.18 -12.90 -4.33
C ILE A 433 4.22 -11.78 -3.28
N ASP A 434 4.74 -10.61 -3.65
CA ASP A 434 4.71 -9.45 -2.78
C ASP A 434 3.35 -8.77 -2.96
N LEU A 435 2.55 -8.70 -1.89
CA LEU A 435 1.26 -8.01 -1.97
C LEU A 435 1.42 -6.49 -2.05
N TYR A 436 2.59 -5.93 -1.73
CA TYR A 436 2.84 -4.51 -1.96
C TYR A 436 3.03 -4.16 -3.42
N ASP A 437 3.48 -5.09 -4.26
CA ASP A 437 3.53 -4.93 -5.70
C ASP A 437 3.54 -6.33 -6.33
N ILE A 438 2.43 -6.70 -6.97
CA ILE A 438 2.24 -8.06 -7.49
C ILE A 438 3.25 -8.42 -8.60
N TYR A 439 3.97 -7.44 -9.15
CA TYR A 439 4.99 -7.61 -10.18
C TYR A 439 6.41 -7.42 -9.66
N ALA A 440 6.59 -6.99 -8.41
CA ALA A 440 7.92 -6.80 -7.84
C ALA A 440 8.60 -8.14 -7.52
N PRO A 441 9.94 -8.21 -7.66
CA PRO A 441 10.69 -9.37 -7.22
C PRO A 441 10.71 -9.47 -5.69
N GLN A 442 10.81 -10.69 -5.16
CA GLN A 442 11.07 -10.93 -3.75
C GLN A 442 12.50 -10.50 -3.37
N CYS A 443 12.68 -10.02 -2.14
CA CYS A 443 14.01 -9.76 -1.62
C CYS A 443 14.84 -11.04 -1.50
N ASN A 444 16.02 -11.05 -2.13
CA ASN A 444 17.01 -12.11 -1.99
C ASN A 444 18.28 -11.57 -1.32
N LEU A 445 18.32 -11.64 0.02
CA LEU A 445 19.44 -11.17 0.83
C LEU A 445 20.78 -11.83 0.44
N SER A 446 20.76 -13.08 -0.03
CA SER A 446 21.98 -13.80 -0.43
C SER A 446 22.58 -13.31 -1.75
N ALA A 447 21.82 -12.55 -2.55
CA ALA A 447 22.29 -11.96 -3.80
C ALA A 447 22.81 -10.52 -3.65
N ILE A 448 22.78 -9.96 -2.44
CA ILE A 448 23.22 -8.58 -2.18
C ILE A 448 24.74 -8.50 -2.31
N LYS A 449 25.21 -7.78 -3.32
CA LYS A 449 26.63 -7.44 -3.48
C LYS A 449 26.96 -6.21 -2.63
N PRO A 450 27.95 -6.27 -1.72
CA PRO A 450 28.42 -5.11 -0.98
C PRO A 450 28.94 -4.02 -1.92
N GLY A 451 28.62 -2.74 -1.64
CA GLY A 451 29.24 -1.59 -2.31
C GLY A 451 28.61 -1.12 -3.63
N SER A 452 27.46 -1.66 -4.07
CA SER A 452 26.71 -1.02 -5.17
C SER A 452 25.86 0.13 -4.63
N ASN A 453 25.99 1.32 -5.23
CA ASN A 453 25.11 2.46 -4.94
C ASN A 453 23.65 2.11 -5.24
N GLY A 454 22.73 2.68 -4.46
CA GLY A 454 21.30 2.62 -4.77
C GLY A 454 20.97 3.38 -6.07
N ASN A 455 19.86 3.02 -6.71
CA ASN A 455 19.28 3.76 -7.81
C ASN A 455 17.85 4.12 -7.44
N ILE A 456 17.55 5.42 -7.36
CA ILE A 456 16.24 5.91 -6.93
C ILE A 456 15.11 5.42 -7.84
N MET A 457 15.37 5.24 -9.14
CA MET A 457 14.37 4.81 -10.13
C MET A 457 14.11 3.30 -10.12
N ASN A 458 14.98 2.52 -9.46
CA ASN A 458 14.86 1.07 -9.46
C ASN A 458 14.42 0.55 -8.09
N PHE A 459 13.27 -0.12 -8.11
CA PHE A 459 12.76 -1.02 -7.09
C PHE A 459 13.83 -1.82 -6.32
N ASP A 460 14.18 -1.52 -5.06
CA ASP A 460 14.95 -2.46 -4.23
C ASP A 460 14.06 -3.15 -3.18
N PRO A 461 13.69 -4.43 -3.39
CA PRO A 461 12.82 -5.16 -2.45
C PRO A 461 13.50 -5.42 -1.09
N CYS A 462 14.82 -5.26 -0.98
CA CYS A 462 15.56 -5.44 0.26
C CYS A 462 15.80 -4.14 1.05
N SER A 463 15.34 -2.99 0.52
CA SER A 463 15.52 -1.66 1.12
C SER A 463 15.18 -1.59 2.61
N GLY A 464 14.09 -2.24 3.06
CA GLY A 464 13.70 -2.28 4.47
C GLY A 464 14.78 -2.86 5.41
N PHE A 465 15.53 -3.88 4.96
CA PHE A 465 16.63 -4.46 5.74
C PHE A 465 17.83 -3.52 5.86
N HIS A 466 18.09 -2.74 4.81
CA HIS A 466 19.15 -1.73 4.80
C HIS A 466 18.83 -0.61 5.78
N VAL A 467 17.58 -0.11 5.74
CA VAL A 467 17.07 0.90 6.67
C VAL A 467 17.19 0.44 8.12
N GLU A 468 16.73 -0.77 8.43
CA GLU A 468 16.82 -1.29 9.79
C GLU A 468 18.27 -1.44 10.25
N SER A 469 19.17 -1.86 9.37
CA SER A 469 20.60 -1.94 9.68
C SER A 469 21.18 -0.56 10.00
N TYR A 470 20.81 0.46 9.22
CA TYR A 470 21.29 1.83 9.39
C TYR A 470 20.78 2.49 10.67
N LEU A 471 19.48 2.41 10.94
CA LEU A 471 18.85 3.03 12.12
C LEU A 471 19.23 2.35 13.45
N ASN A 472 19.81 1.14 13.41
CA ASN A 472 20.38 0.48 14.57
C ASN A 472 21.87 0.80 14.82
N LEU A 473 22.51 1.63 13.98
CA LEU A 473 23.88 2.08 14.26
C LEU A 473 23.87 3.11 15.40
N ALA A 474 24.70 2.89 16.43
CA ALA A 474 24.78 3.79 17.60
C ALA A 474 25.07 5.25 17.20
N LYS A 475 25.96 5.48 16.23
CA LYS A 475 26.27 6.82 15.71
C LYS A 475 25.07 7.48 15.00
N VAL A 476 24.19 6.68 14.39
CA VAL A 476 22.99 7.17 13.70
C VAL A 476 21.94 7.56 14.72
N GLN A 477 21.68 6.73 15.72
CA GLN A 477 20.77 7.06 16.81
C GLN A 477 21.23 8.32 17.58
N ALA A 478 22.53 8.43 17.85
CA ALA A 478 23.10 9.62 18.46
C ALA A 478 22.91 10.88 17.60
N ALA A 479 23.11 10.79 16.27
CA ALA A 479 22.91 11.91 15.36
C ALA A 479 21.44 12.35 15.25
N PHE A 480 20.51 11.40 15.44
CA PHE A 480 19.07 11.67 15.52
C PHE A 480 18.60 12.15 16.89
N HIS A 481 19.50 12.27 17.87
CA HIS A 481 19.18 12.56 19.27
C HIS A 481 18.21 11.53 19.88
N ALA A 482 18.21 10.30 19.33
CA ALA A 482 17.36 9.21 19.77
C ALA A 482 17.96 8.51 21.00
N LYS A 483 17.10 8.03 21.90
CA LYS A 483 17.52 7.15 22.99
C LYS A 483 18.00 5.83 22.40
N ALA A 484 19.10 5.30 22.95
CA ALA A 484 19.66 4.02 22.50
C ALA A 484 18.61 2.90 22.63
N THR A 485 18.20 2.32 21.51
CA THR A 485 17.18 1.26 21.46
C THR A 485 17.45 0.31 20.30
N LYS A 486 16.78 -0.84 20.32
CA LYS A 486 16.72 -1.73 19.17
C LYS A 486 15.56 -1.30 18.28
N TRP A 487 15.87 -0.51 17.26
CA TRP A 487 14.87 0.00 16.33
C TRP A 487 14.36 -1.10 15.39
N SER A 488 13.08 -1.06 15.05
CA SER A 488 12.46 -1.94 14.05
C SER A 488 11.43 -1.16 13.23
N GLY A 489 11.24 -1.55 11.96
CA GLY A 489 10.32 -0.86 11.04
C GLY A 489 8.87 -0.83 11.52
N CYS A 490 8.39 -1.92 12.13
CA CYS A 490 7.06 -1.96 12.75
C CYS A 490 7.13 -2.64 14.11
N SER A 491 6.36 -2.11 15.05
CA SER A 491 6.21 -2.64 16.41
C SER A 491 4.89 -3.38 16.56
N SER A 492 4.83 -4.34 17.48
CA SER A 492 3.57 -4.93 17.89
C SER A 492 2.98 -4.08 19.02
N VAL A 493 1.87 -3.43 18.76
CA VAL A 493 1.15 -2.59 19.71
C VAL A 493 -0.23 -3.18 19.98
N GLY A 494 -0.68 -3.18 21.24
CA GLY A 494 -1.98 -3.72 21.63
C GLY A 494 -3.10 -2.77 21.24
N TRP A 495 -3.62 -2.96 20.02
CA TRP A 495 -4.64 -2.11 19.42
C TRP A 495 -6.03 -2.44 19.97
N THR A 496 -6.65 -1.52 20.72
CA THR A 496 -7.90 -1.72 21.46
C THR A 496 -9.11 -1.03 20.83
N ASP A 497 -8.91 0.02 20.05
CA ASP A 497 -9.97 0.73 19.33
C ASP A 497 -9.55 1.06 17.90
N SER A 498 -10.46 0.80 16.96
CA SER A 498 -10.21 0.85 15.52
C SER A 498 -11.54 0.73 14.79
N PRO A 499 -12.20 1.85 14.42
CA PRO A 499 -13.43 1.80 13.64
C PRO A 499 -13.25 1.00 12.34
N MET A 500 -14.33 0.38 11.86
CA MET A 500 -14.29 -0.37 10.59
C MET A 500 -14.23 0.53 9.36
N SER A 501 -14.74 1.75 9.48
CA SER A 501 -14.81 2.71 8.39
C SER A 501 -14.46 4.10 8.89
N VAL A 502 -13.78 4.87 8.05
CA VAL A 502 -13.54 6.32 8.25
C VAL A 502 -14.15 7.17 7.12
N LEU A 503 -15.04 6.55 6.33
CA LEU A 503 -15.80 7.23 5.29
C LEU A 503 -16.65 8.40 5.81
N PRO A 504 -17.28 8.34 7.01
CA PRO A 504 -17.99 9.49 7.57
C PRO A 504 -17.07 10.71 7.79
N GLU A 505 -15.86 10.49 8.32
CA GLU A 505 -14.86 11.54 8.55
C GLU A 505 -14.40 12.12 7.22
N ILE A 506 -14.09 11.28 6.23
CA ILE A 506 -13.74 11.71 4.87
C ILE A 506 -14.85 12.57 4.25
N ARG A 507 -16.12 12.16 4.39
CA ARG A 507 -17.28 12.93 3.90
C ARG A 507 -17.35 14.31 4.56
N ASN A 508 -17.16 14.39 5.88
CA ASN A 508 -17.18 15.66 6.59
C ASN A 508 -16.01 16.57 6.17
N LEU A 509 -14.79 16.01 6.11
CA LEU A 509 -13.59 16.74 5.70
C LEU A 509 -13.69 17.28 4.27
N SER A 510 -14.29 16.54 3.34
CA SER A 510 -14.46 16.96 1.94
C SER A 510 -15.29 18.25 1.77
N ARG A 511 -16.02 18.67 2.81
CA ARG A 511 -16.80 19.92 2.83
C ARG A 511 -16.00 21.12 3.34
N GLU A 512 -14.91 20.89 4.06
CA GLU A 512 -14.13 21.94 4.75
C GLU A 512 -12.73 22.10 4.18
N ILE A 513 -12.09 21.00 3.77
CA ILE A 513 -10.71 20.97 3.29
C ILE A 513 -10.57 20.09 2.04
N ARG A 514 -9.42 20.19 1.37
CA ARG A 514 -9.12 19.35 0.20
C ARG A 514 -8.81 17.92 0.65
N VAL A 515 -9.46 16.93 0.04
CA VAL A 515 -9.20 15.51 0.32
C VAL A 515 -8.72 14.82 -0.96
N TRP A 516 -7.54 14.21 -0.90
CA TRP A 516 -6.98 13.40 -1.99
C TRP A 516 -6.81 11.96 -1.53
N ILE A 517 -7.26 11.03 -2.36
CA ILE A 517 -6.99 9.61 -2.22
C ILE A 517 -6.14 9.21 -3.42
N TYR A 518 -5.07 8.48 -3.20
CA TYR A 518 -4.27 7.96 -4.30
C TYR A 518 -3.91 6.49 -4.12
N SER A 519 -3.70 5.79 -5.22
CA SER A 519 -3.34 4.36 -5.20
C SER A 519 -2.31 4.05 -6.27
N GLY A 520 -1.25 3.34 -5.89
CA GLY A 520 -0.46 2.58 -6.85
C GLY A 520 -1.30 1.50 -7.53
N ASP A 521 -1.19 1.37 -8.85
CA ASP A 521 -2.00 0.43 -9.65
C ASP A 521 -1.50 -1.02 -9.65
N THR A 522 -0.35 -1.30 -9.00
CA THR A 522 0.16 -2.67 -8.82
C THR A 522 0.08 -3.17 -7.36
N ASP A 523 -0.41 -2.35 -6.43
CA ASP A 523 -0.63 -2.74 -5.03
C ASP A 523 -1.72 -3.81 -4.92
N GLY A 524 -1.36 -4.99 -4.43
CA GLY A 524 -2.29 -6.09 -4.18
C GLY A 524 -2.96 -6.05 -2.81
N ARG A 525 -2.50 -5.24 -1.86
CA ARG A 525 -3.08 -5.16 -0.50
C ARG A 525 -4.23 -4.17 -0.40
N VAL A 526 -4.03 -2.96 -0.93
CA VAL A 526 -5.03 -1.89 -0.97
C VAL A 526 -5.14 -1.34 -2.39
N PRO A 527 -5.59 -2.19 -3.33
CA PRO A 527 -5.61 -1.86 -4.75
C PRO A 527 -6.52 -0.70 -5.09
N VAL A 528 -6.34 -0.18 -6.31
CA VAL A 528 -7.22 0.81 -6.94
C VAL A 528 -8.71 0.45 -6.82
N THR A 529 -9.07 -0.84 -6.92
CA THR A 529 -10.45 -1.34 -6.75
C THR A 529 -11.00 -1.05 -5.36
N SER A 530 -10.21 -1.26 -4.30
CA SER A 530 -10.59 -0.97 -2.91
C SER A 530 -10.91 0.51 -2.72
N SER A 531 -10.02 1.41 -3.18
CA SER A 531 -10.25 2.85 -3.09
C SER A 531 -11.45 3.29 -3.94
N ARG A 532 -11.61 2.78 -5.16
CA ARG A 532 -12.75 3.11 -6.03
C ARG A 532 -14.09 2.69 -5.44
N TYR A 533 -14.17 1.50 -4.85
CA TYR A 533 -15.40 1.05 -4.21
C TYR A 533 -15.72 1.88 -2.97
N ALA A 534 -14.72 2.20 -2.15
CA ALA A 534 -14.91 3.02 -0.95
C ALA A 534 -15.30 4.47 -1.29
N ILE A 535 -14.73 5.07 -2.34
CA ILE A 535 -15.15 6.40 -2.81
C ILE A 535 -16.58 6.37 -3.36
N LYS A 536 -16.98 5.28 -4.03
CA LYS A 536 -18.33 5.14 -4.60
C LYS A 536 -19.42 5.23 -3.53
N THR A 537 -19.19 4.73 -2.32
CA THR A 537 -20.18 4.78 -1.21
C THR A 537 -20.36 6.19 -0.63
N LEU A 538 -19.44 7.11 -0.92
CA LEU A 538 -19.60 8.51 -0.53
C LEU A 538 -20.69 9.21 -1.35
N GLU A 539 -21.03 8.69 -2.54
CA GLU A 539 -22.03 9.22 -3.47
C GLU A 539 -21.79 10.68 -3.87
N LEU A 540 -20.52 11.06 -3.99
CA LEU A 540 -20.12 12.41 -4.38
C LEU A 540 -20.33 12.64 -5.88
N PRO A 541 -20.85 13.81 -6.30
CA PRO A 541 -20.92 14.17 -7.73
C PRO A 541 -19.53 14.25 -8.37
N VAL A 542 -19.41 13.78 -9.61
CA VAL A 542 -18.21 13.95 -10.43
C VAL A 542 -18.17 15.38 -10.99
N GLU A 543 -17.12 16.12 -10.68
CA GLU A 543 -16.86 17.48 -11.21
C GLU A 543 -15.87 17.47 -12.37
N THR A 544 -14.92 16.52 -12.37
CA THR A 544 -13.98 16.30 -13.48
C THR A 544 -13.94 14.83 -13.80
N ALA A 545 -14.29 14.50 -15.05
CA ALA A 545 -14.34 13.12 -15.52
C ALA A 545 -12.96 12.42 -15.44
N TRP A 546 -13.01 11.10 -15.30
CA TRP A 546 -11.82 10.25 -15.32
C TRP A 546 -10.99 10.49 -16.57
N ARG A 547 -9.71 10.87 -16.40
CA ARG A 547 -8.77 11.14 -17.49
C ARG A 547 -7.35 10.69 -17.13
N PRO A 548 -6.49 10.44 -18.10
CA PRO A 548 -5.07 10.28 -17.82
C PRO A 548 -4.47 11.57 -17.26
N TRP A 549 -3.35 11.43 -16.56
CA TRP A 549 -2.43 12.53 -16.27
C TRP A 549 -1.01 12.12 -16.60
N TYR A 550 -0.14 13.12 -16.79
CA TYR A 550 1.19 12.92 -17.37
C TYR A 550 2.33 13.34 -16.44
N SER A 551 3.43 12.59 -16.50
CA SER A 551 4.72 12.88 -15.85
C SER A 551 5.82 12.59 -16.86
N ASN A 552 6.65 13.59 -17.16
CA ASN A 552 7.75 13.46 -18.13
C ASN A 552 7.33 12.83 -19.47
N SER A 553 6.19 13.27 -20.00
CA SER A 553 5.63 12.84 -21.31
C SER A 553 5.05 11.42 -21.36
N GLU A 554 5.06 10.69 -20.25
CA GLU A 554 4.33 9.43 -20.13
C GLU A 554 3.07 9.60 -19.30
N VAL A 555 2.10 8.70 -19.49
CA VAL A 555 0.97 8.58 -18.58
C VAL A 555 1.52 8.22 -17.19
N GLY A 556 1.39 9.15 -16.24
CA GLY A 556 1.74 8.99 -14.84
C GLY A 556 0.67 8.23 -14.06
N GLY A 557 -0.57 8.23 -14.55
CA GLY A 557 -1.72 7.52 -13.99
C GLY A 557 -3.02 8.13 -14.50
N TYR A 558 -4.09 7.99 -13.72
CA TYR A 558 -5.41 8.54 -14.04
C TYR A 558 -5.99 9.30 -12.87
N VAL A 559 -6.81 10.31 -13.14
CA VAL A 559 -7.42 11.16 -12.12
C VAL A 559 -8.90 11.39 -12.39
N VAL A 560 -9.69 11.45 -11.32
CA VAL A 560 -11.09 11.90 -11.32
C VAL A 560 -11.29 12.89 -10.17
N GLY A 561 -12.01 13.97 -10.46
CA GLY A 561 -12.39 14.97 -9.47
C GLY A 561 -13.86 14.79 -9.09
N TYR A 562 -14.12 14.51 -7.82
CA TYR A 562 -15.44 14.59 -7.22
C TYR A 562 -15.57 15.90 -6.43
N LYS A 563 -16.80 16.28 -6.09
CA LYS A 563 -17.05 17.41 -5.19
C LYS A 563 -16.36 17.19 -3.85
N GLY A 564 -15.27 17.94 -3.61
CA GLY A 564 -14.48 17.90 -2.37
C GLY A 564 -13.44 16.76 -2.25
N VAL A 565 -13.44 15.79 -3.16
CA VAL A 565 -12.52 14.63 -3.15
C VAL A 565 -11.87 14.43 -4.51
N VAL A 566 -10.56 14.30 -4.57
CA VAL A 566 -9.84 13.87 -5.78
C VAL A 566 -9.35 12.44 -5.58
N PHE A 567 -9.52 11.60 -6.61
CA PHE A 567 -8.90 10.28 -6.65
C PHE A 567 -7.94 10.18 -7.82
N THR A 568 -6.73 9.70 -7.57
CA THR A 568 -5.70 9.53 -8.60
C THR A 568 -4.97 8.20 -8.46
N THR A 569 -4.70 7.53 -9.58
CA THR A 569 -3.80 6.38 -9.61
C THR A 569 -2.38 6.82 -9.94
N VAL A 570 -1.40 6.01 -9.56
CA VAL A 570 0.00 6.15 -9.99
C VAL A 570 0.41 4.88 -10.71
N ARG A 571 0.71 5.01 -12.00
CA ARG A 571 1.00 3.89 -12.89
C ARG A 571 2.32 3.23 -12.54
N GLY A 572 2.33 1.90 -12.48
CA GLY A 572 3.50 1.07 -12.18
C GLY A 572 3.98 1.20 -10.73
N ALA A 573 3.12 1.66 -9.82
CA ALA A 573 3.45 1.83 -8.42
C ALA A 573 2.74 0.78 -7.57
N GLY A 574 3.47 0.21 -6.62
CA GLY A 574 2.91 -0.61 -5.55
C GLY A 574 2.37 0.23 -4.39
N HIS A 575 2.34 -0.38 -3.21
CA HIS A 575 1.76 0.17 -1.98
C HIS A 575 2.49 1.42 -1.50
N THR A 576 3.82 1.38 -1.47
CA THR A 576 4.69 2.51 -1.11
C THR A 576 5.00 3.35 -2.34
N VAL A 577 3.97 4.03 -2.88
CA VAL A 577 4.02 4.73 -4.19
C VAL A 577 5.31 5.53 -4.44
N PRO A 578 5.82 6.35 -3.49
CA PRO A 578 7.06 7.11 -3.70
C PRO A 578 8.33 6.26 -3.82
N SER A 579 8.31 5.00 -3.40
CA SER A 579 9.42 4.06 -3.58
C SER A 579 9.46 3.46 -4.97
N TYR A 580 8.28 3.09 -5.49
CA TYR A 580 8.17 2.44 -6.79
C TYR A 580 8.23 3.43 -7.95
N GLN A 581 7.59 4.60 -7.79
CA GLN A 581 7.47 5.61 -8.85
C GLN A 581 7.77 7.01 -8.30
N PRO A 582 9.02 7.29 -7.88
CA PRO A 582 9.40 8.50 -7.17
C PRO A 582 9.09 9.79 -7.94
N GLU A 583 9.38 9.84 -9.24
CA GLU A 583 9.11 11.01 -10.08
C GLU A 583 7.60 11.29 -10.22
N ARG A 584 6.81 10.24 -10.49
CA ARG A 584 5.35 10.35 -10.61
C ARG A 584 4.73 10.77 -9.27
N ALA A 585 5.24 10.23 -8.16
CA ALA A 585 4.83 10.61 -6.82
C ALA A 585 5.12 12.10 -6.51
N LEU A 586 6.30 12.61 -6.90
CA LEU A 586 6.63 14.03 -6.73
C LEU A 586 5.70 14.93 -7.57
N THR A 587 5.40 14.55 -8.82
CA THR A 587 4.46 15.29 -9.68
C THR A 587 3.06 15.34 -9.06
N MET A 588 2.59 14.20 -8.55
CA MET A 588 1.29 14.09 -7.89
C MET A 588 1.21 14.97 -6.64
N ILE A 589 2.17 14.87 -5.71
CA ILE A 589 2.11 15.65 -4.46
C ILE A 589 2.25 17.15 -4.73
N THR A 590 3.04 17.55 -5.73
CA THR A 590 3.14 18.96 -6.15
C THR A 590 1.78 19.49 -6.59
N SER A 591 1.01 18.69 -7.33
CA SER A 591 -0.33 19.05 -7.80
C SER A 591 -1.30 19.21 -6.62
N PHE A 592 -1.28 18.26 -5.68
CA PHE A 592 -2.07 18.32 -4.45
C PHE A 592 -1.81 19.59 -3.63
N LEU A 593 -0.54 19.90 -3.35
CA LEU A 593 -0.15 21.06 -2.55
C LEU A 593 -0.59 22.37 -3.21
N HIS A 594 -0.48 22.47 -4.53
CA HIS A 594 -0.97 23.62 -5.30
C HIS A 594 -2.49 23.68 -5.48
N GLY A 595 -3.23 22.64 -5.09
CA GLY A 595 -4.68 22.57 -5.26
C GLY A 595 -5.11 22.45 -6.72
N LYS A 596 -4.30 21.78 -7.56
CA LYS A 596 -4.58 21.54 -8.97
C LYS A 596 -4.60 20.04 -9.24
N LEU A 597 -5.44 19.60 -10.18
CA LEU A 597 -5.36 18.22 -10.65
C LEU A 597 -4.01 17.98 -11.35
N PRO A 598 -3.48 16.75 -11.36
CA PRO A 598 -2.25 16.43 -12.06
C PRO A 598 -2.34 16.75 -13.57
N PRO A 599 -1.21 17.05 -14.24
CA PRO A 599 -1.18 17.58 -15.60
C PRO A 599 -1.98 16.74 -16.61
N ASP A 600 -2.80 17.37 -17.45
CA ASP A 600 -3.66 16.73 -18.47
C ASP A 600 -3.07 16.70 -19.88
N VAL A 601 -1.99 17.46 -20.12
CA VAL A 601 -1.32 17.55 -21.43
C VAL A 601 0.03 16.86 -21.38
N SER A 602 0.25 15.92 -22.31
CA SER A 602 1.60 15.52 -22.70
C SER A 602 2.24 16.71 -23.42
N PRO A 603 3.49 17.13 -23.13
CA PRO A 603 4.14 18.24 -23.82
C PRO A 603 4.42 18.00 -25.33
N PHE A 604 3.74 17.04 -25.96
CA PHE A 604 3.85 16.64 -27.36
C PHE A 604 2.49 16.56 -28.04
#